data_AF-A0A368THZ9-F1
#
_entry.id   AF-A0A368THZ9-F1
#
_cell.length_a   1.000
_cell.length_b   1.000
_cell.length_c   1.000
_cell.angle_alpha   90.00
_cell.angle_beta   90.00
_cell.angle_gamma   90.00
#
_symmetry.space_group_name_H-M   'P 1'
#
loop_
_entity.id
_entity.type
_entity.pdbx_description
1 polymer ?
#
loop_
_entity_poly.entity_id
_entity_poly.type
_entity_poly.pdbx_seq_one_letter_code
_entity_poly.pdbx_strand_id
1 'polypeptide(L)'
;MIFGANDLQHTSHCDTLVDICRDAFCRGDAFDQKITGSPNVDRPLQRIREFRNRPNPGIVVTRDMLTTGVDIPALEFLVFLRPVKSRILWEQMLGRGTRLCDEINKTHFTVFDCFNGGLFEYFKSVTAFESEPLTKATRTYTELIDDIYQNRDRSIT
;
A
#
# COMPACT_ATOMS: atom_id res chain seq x y z
N MET A 1 -1.22 -3.51 0.96
CA MET A 1 -1.66 -3.98 -0.39
C MET A 1 -0.93 -3.16 -1.44
N ILE A 2 -0.36 -3.82 -2.46
CA ILE A 2 0.51 -3.21 -3.45
C ILE A 2 -0.07 -3.40 -4.86
N PHE A 3 -0.17 -2.31 -5.63
CA PHE A 3 -0.62 -2.32 -7.02
C PHE A 3 0.57 -2.32 -7.98
N GLY A 4 0.91 -3.50 -8.50
CA GLY A 4 1.98 -3.70 -9.49
C GLY A 4 1.53 -3.38 -10.92
N ALA A 5 2.48 -2.94 -11.74
CA ALA A 5 2.20 -2.46 -13.12
C ALA A 5 1.73 -3.55 -14.09
N ASN A 6 2.23 -4.78 -13.96
CA ASN A 6 1.87 -5.89 -14.82
C ASN A 6 1.99 -7.23 -14.06
N ASP A 7 1.42 -8.28 -14.64
CA ASP A 7 1.61 -9.68 -14.22
C ASP A 7 1.62 -10.58 -15.46
N LEU A 8 2.61 -10.35 -16.33
CA LEU A 8 2.83 -11.11 -17.55
C LEU A 8 3.78 -12.29 -17.30
N GLN A 9 3.60 -13.37 -18.03
CA GLN A 9 4.51 -14.53 -17.95
C GLN A 9 5.96 -14.08 -18.26
N HIS A 10 6.93 -14.61 -17.50
CA HIS A 10 8.36 -14.29 -17.59
C HIS A 10 8.80 -12.84 -17.27
N THR A 11 7.88 -11.88 -17.16
CA THR A 11 8.18 -10.44 -16.96
C THR A 11 7.26 -9.77 -15.93
N SER A 12 6.73 -10.57 -15.00
CA SER A 12 5.77 -10.11 -13.99
C SER A 12 6.42 -9.16 -13.00
N HIS A 13 6.02 -7.90 -13.04
CA HIS A 13 6.34 -6.94 -11.99
C HIS A 13 5.74 -7.39 -10.64
N CYS A 14 4.58 -8.06 -10.65
CA CYS A 14 3.98 -8.56 -9.40
C CYS A 14 4.82 -9.66 -8.73
N ASP A 15 5.51 -10.52 -9.48
CA ASP A 15 6.42 -11.51 -8.89
C ASP A 15 7.66 -10.82 -8.28
N THR A 16 8.32 -9.93 -9.03
CA THR A 16 9.46 -9.14 -8.52
C THR A 16 9.12 -8.38 -7.24
N LEU A 17 7.91 -7.81 -7.13
CA LEU A 17 7.47 -7.11 -5.93
C LEU A 17 7.25 -8.04 -4.74
N VAL A 18 6.78 -9.27 -4.95
CA VAL A 18 6.65 -10.26 -3.88
C VAL A 18 8.04 -10.69 -3.40
N ASP A 19 8.98 -10.93 -4.30
CA ASP A 19 10.35 -11.32 -3.93
C ASP A 19 11.05 -10.20 -3.13
N ILE A 20 10.93 -8.95 -3.56
CA ILE A 20 11.41 -7.78 -2.80
C ILE A 20 10.78 -7.70 -1.41
N CYS A 21 9.48 -8.01 -1.26
CA CYS A 21 8.84 -8.01 0.06
C CYS A 21 9.37 -9.15 0.95
N ARG A 22 9.56 -10.35 0.40
CA ARG A 22 10.14 -11.48 1.15
C ARG A 22 11.54 -11.15 1.69
N ASP A 23 12.39 -10.58 0.84
CA ASP A 23 13.76 -10.18 1.20
C ASP A 23 13.77 -9.03 2.23
N ALA A 24 12.82 -8.09 2.14
CA ALA A 24 12.74 -6.95 3.04
C ALA A 24 12.13 -7.27 4.41
N PHE A 25 11.12 -8.15 4.47
CA PHE A 25 10.38 -8.46 5.70
C PHE A 25 10.82 -9.75 6.38
N CYS A 26 11.39 -10.72 5.66
CA CYS A 26 11.89 -12.00 6.20
C CYS A 26 10.87 -12.79 7.04
N ARG A 27 9.56 -12.65 6.76
CA ARG A 27 8.46 -13.30 7.52
C ARG A 27 7.99 -14.64 6.94
N GLY A 28 8.67 -15.13 5.90
CA GLY A 28 8.37 -16.39 5.19
C GLY A 28 7.23 -16.26 4.18
N ASP A 29 7.23 -17.14 3.18
CA ASP A 29 6.41 -17.03 1.96
C ASP A 29 4.90 -16.81 2.19
N ALA A 30 4.35 -17.31 3.30
CA ALA A 30 2.93 -17.14 3.63
C ALA A 30 2.55 -15.69 3.98
N PHE A 31 3.52 -14.82 4.31
CA PHE A 31 3.28 -13.41 4.61
C PHE A 31 3.09 -12.57 3.34
N ASP A 32 3.86 -12.87 2.29
CA ASP A 32 3.95 -12.10 1.03
C ASP A 32 3.35 -12.89 -0.14
N GLN A 33 2.15 -12.49 -0.58
CA GLN A 33 1.36 -13.26 -1.54
C GLN A 33 0.95 -12.45 -2.78
N LYS A 34 1.23 -13.01 -3.97
CA LYS A 34 0.60 -12.55 -5.21
C LYS A 34 -0.85 -13.01 -5.29
N ILE A 35 -1.76 -12.08 -5.59
CA ILE A 35 -3.17 -12.34 -5.89
C ILE A 35 -3.54 -11.60 -7.18
N THR A 36 -3.55 -12.32 -8.30
CA THR A 36 -3.83 -11.78 -9.64
C THR A 36 -4.73 -12.74 -10.44
N GLY A 37 -5.24 -12.26 -11.58
CA GLY A 37 -6.01 -13.09 -12.52
C GLY A 37 -5.15 -14.03 -13.38
N SER A 38 -3.85 -14.18 -13.07
CA SER A 38 -2.97 -15.08 -13.81
C SER A 38 -3.30 -16.55 -13.48
N PRO A 39 -3.32 -17.46 -14.48
CA PRO A 39 -3.60 -18.88 -14.25
C PRO A 39 -2.56 -19.56 -13.35
N ASN A 40 -1.39 -18.93 -13.16
CA ASN A 40 -0.32 -19.44 -12.30
C ASN A 40 -0.52 -19.08 -10.81
N VAL A 41 -1.54 -18.29 -10.45
CA VAL A 41 -1.91 -18.03 -9.06
C VAL A 41 -2.91 -19.08 -8.58
N ASP A 42 -2.46 -19.97 -7.71
CA ASP A 42 -3.34 -20.98 -7.12
C ASP A 42 -4.36 -20.35 -6.14
N ARG A 43 -5.62 -20.80 -6.27
CA ARG A 43 -6.77 -20.49 -5.40
C ARG A 43 -6.87 -19.01 -4.97
N PRO A 44 -6.90 -18.03 -5.89
CA PRO A 44 -6.87 -16.60 -5.56
C PRO A 44 -8.03 -16.17 -4.66
N LEU A 45 -9.24 -16.72 -4.88
CA LEU A 45 -10.40 -16.47 -4.01
C LEU A 45 -10.23 -16.94 -2.56
N GLN A 46 -9.38 -17.95 -2.32
CA GLN A 46 -9.01 -18.35 -0.97
C GLN A 46 -8.00 -17.39 -0.37
N ARG A 47 -6.94 -17.03 -1.10
CA ARG A 47 -5.93 -16.06 -0.64
C ARG A 47 -6.58 -14.72 -0.26
N ILE A 48 -7.62 -14.31 -0.98
CA ILE A 48 -8.47 -13.14 -0.66
C ILE A 48 -9.20 -13.32 0.69
N ARG A 49 -9.80 -14.49 0.94
CA ARG A 49 -10.46 -14.80 2.22
C ARG A 49 -9.47 -14.90 3.39
N GLU A 50 -8.27 -15.38 3.13
CA GLU A 50 -7.19 -15.44 4.11
C GLU A 50 -6.71 -14.03 4.45
N PHE A 51 -6.38 -13.21 3.44
CA PHE A 51 -5.98 -11.81 3.64
C PHE A 51 -7.04 -10.96 4.37
N ARG A 52 -8.32 -11.30 4.21
CA ARG A 52 -9.42 -10.62 4.92
C ARG A 52 -9.53 -11.01 6.40
N ASN A 53 -9.33 -12.29 6.73
CA ASN A 53 -9.77 -12.87 8.01
C ASN A 53 -8.65 -13.55 8.81
N ARG A 54 -7.38 -13.43 8.40
CA ARG A 54 -6.23 -14.06 9.06
C ARG A 54 -5.04 -13.09 9.10
N PRO A 55 -4.10 -13.27 10.05
CA PRO A 55 -2.87 -12.47 10.09
C PRO A 55 -1.95 -12.64 8.88
N ASN A 56 -2.06 -13.76 8.15
CA ASN A 56 -1.30 -14.05 6.94
C ASN A 56 -2.26 -14.33 5.76
N PRO A 57 -1.97 -13.83 4.55
CA PRO A 57 -0.86 -12.92 4.22
C PRO A 57 -1.00 -11.55 4.86
N GLY A 58 0.11 -10.89 5.19
CA GLY A 58 0.11 -9.49 5.62
C GLY A 58 0.32 -8.52 4.46
N ILE A 59 1.02 -8.96 3.41
CA ILE A 59 1.24 -8.21 2.18
C ILE A 59 0.66 -8.98 1.01
N VAL A 60 -0.22 -8.29 0.26
CA VAL A 60 -0.75 -8.76 -1.01
C VAL A 60 -0.32 -7.82 -2.13
N VAL A 61 0.27 -8.42 -3.16
CA VAL A 61 0.59 -7.77 -4.43
C VAL A 61 -0.46 -8.16 -5.47
N THR A 62 -1.00 -7.18 -6.19
CA THR A 62 -1.99 -7.40 -7.25
C THR A 62 -1.79 -6.45 -8.43
N ARG A 63 -2.40 -6.80 -9.57
CA ARG A 63 -2.51 -5.94 -10.76
C ARG A 63 -3.95 -5.44 -10.91
N ASP A 64 -4.88 -6.37 -11.17
CA ASP A 64 -6.27 -6.07 -11.55
C ASP A 64 -7.33 -6.90 -10.78
N MET A 65 -6.95 -7.94 -10.02
CA MET A 65 -7.90 -8.97 -9.56
C MET A 65 -8.73 -8.61 -8.32
N LEU A 66 -8.45 -7.45 -7.70
CA LEU A 66 -9.26 -6.96 -6.59
C LEU A 66 -10.40 -6.05 -7.04
N THR A 67 -10.53 -5.77 -8.35
CA THR A 67 -11.31 -4.64 -8.90
C THR A 67 -12.76 -4.51 -8.39
N THR A 68 -13.45 -5.57 -7.96
CA THR A 68 -14.72 -5.47 -7.22
C THR A 68 -14.82 -6.43 -6.02
N GLY A 69 -15.50 -5.98 -4.94
CA GLY A 69 -16.02 -6.83 -3.87
C GLY A 69 -15.05 -7.32 -2.78
N VAL A 70 -13.74 -7.09 -2.89
CA VAL A 70 -12.78 -7.46 -1.83
C VAL A 70 -12.76 -6.39 -0.73
N ASP A 71 -13.56 -6.65 0.32
CA ASP A 71 -13.73 -5.82 1.51
C ASP A 71 -12.83 -6.32 2.66
N ILE A 72 -11.82 -5.52 3.06
CA ILE A 72 -10.82 -5.88 4.08
C ILE A 72 -10.74 -4.72 5.09
N PRO A 73 -11.46 -4.79 6.22
CA PRO A 73 -11.49 -3.71 7.21
C PRO A 73 -10.11 -3.32 7.73
N ALA A 74 -9.27 -4.31 8.06
CA ALA A 74 -7.92 -4.13 8.58
C ALA A 74 -6.88 -3.64 7.53
N LEU A 75 -7.29 -3.18 6.35
CA LEU A 75 -6.35 -2.74 5.32
C LEU A 75 -5.78 -1.33 5.63
N GLU A 76 -4.59 -1.29 6.24
CA GLU A 76 -3.93 -0.04 6.65
C GLU A 76 -3.17 0.67 5.52
N PHE A 77 -2.65 -0.07 4.54
CA PHE A 77 -1.70 0.46 3.55
C PHE A 77 -2.08 0.14 2.11
N LEU A 78 -2.14 1.17 1.26
CA LEU A 78 -2.19 1.07 -0.21
C LEU A 78 -0.88 1.61 -0.81
N VAL A 79 -0.24 0.84 -1.69
CA VAL A 79 1.01 1.23 -2.37
C VAL A 79 0.79 1.20 -3.88
N PHE A 80 1.03 2.32 -4.55
CA PHE A 80 0.88 2.46 -5.99
C PHE A 80 2.23 2.42 -6.71
N LEU A 81 2.55 1.26 -7.31
CA LEU A 81 3.72 1.02 -8.16
C LEU A 81 3.29 0.82 -9.63
N ARG A 82 2.15 1.39 -10.00
CA ARG A 82 1.63 1.49 -11.37
C ARG A 82 1.00 2.86 -11.64
N PRO A 83 1.09 3.40 -12.86
CA PRO A 83 0.29 4.54 -13.25
C PRO A 83 -1.20 4.16 -13.28
N VAL A 84 -2.06 5.09 -12.83
CA VAL A 84 -3.53 4.98 -12.87
C VAL A 84 -4.06 6.14 -13.69
N LYS A 85 -4.86 5.85 -14.74
CA LYS A 85 -5.41 6.87 -15.66
C LYS A 85 -6.92 7.05 -15.56
N SER A 86 -7.63 6.10 -14.95
CA SER A 86 -9.09 6.17 -14.77
C SER A 86 -9.40 6.63 -13.36
N ARG A 87 -10.17 7.73 -13.25
CA ARG A 87 -10.72 8.22 -11.98
C ARG A 87 -11.52 7.13 -11.26
N ILE A 88 -12.36 6.39 -12.00
CA ILE A 88 -13.19 5.31 -11.44
C ILE A 88 -12.29 4.23 -10.83
N LEU A 89 -11.20 3.85 -11.51
CA LEU A 89 -10.25 2.86 -10.99
C LEU A 89 -9.48 3.38 -9.77
N TRP A 90 -9.10 4.66 -9.76
CA TRP A 90 -8.45 5.32 -8.62
C TRP A 90 -9.36 5.32 -7.38
N GLU A 91 -10.61 5.78 -7.51
CA GLU A 91 -11.59 5.76 -6.42
C GLU A 91 -11.91 4.33 -5.96
N GLN A 92 -11.99 3.36 -6.87
CA GLN A 92 -12.13 1.93 -6.54
C GLN A 92 -10.90 1.33 -5.85
N MET A 93 -9.70 1.87 -6.06
CA MET A 93 -8.47 1.43 -5.38
C MET A 93 -8.41 2.05 -3.97
N LEU A 94 -8.66 3.36 -3.84
CA LEU A 94 -8.72 4.07 -2.55
C LEU A 94 -9.84 3.56 -1.64
N GLY A 95 -11.02 3.27 -2.20
CA GLY A 95 -12.22 2.81 -1.49
C GLY A 95 -12.10 1.48 -0.73
N ARG A 96 -10.91 0.87 -0.68
CA ARG A 96 -10.58 -0.34 0.08
C ARG A 96 -10.02 -0.01 1.45
N GLY A 97 -9.29 1.10 1.53
CA GLY A 97 -8.74 1.60 2.78
C GLY A 97 -9.79 2.24 3.69
N THR A 98 -10.95 2.65 3.14
CA THR A 98 -11.95 3.47 3.83
C THR A 98 -12.71 2.81 4.96
N ARG A 99 -12.65 1.47 5.07
CA ARG A 99 -13.27 0.76 6.19
C ARG A 99 -12.52 1.04 7.49
N LEU A 100 -13.24 1.50 8.51
CA LEU A 100 -12.78 1.49 9.90
C LEU A 100 -12.62 0.03 10.38
N CYS A 101 -11.74 -0.18 11.35
CA CYS A 101 -11.54 -1.48 11.98
C CYS A 101 -11.16 -1.33 13.45
N ASP A 102 -12.16 -1.46 14.33
CA ASP A 102 -12.01 -1.23 15.78
C ASP A 102 -11.04 -2.24 16.43
N GLU A 103 -10.98 -3.47 15.92
CA GLU A 103 -10.07 -4.53 16.38
C GLU A 103 -8.59 -4.12 16.39
N ILE A 104 -8.21 -3.22 15.47
CA ILE A 104 -6.85 -2.65 15.37
C ILE A 104 -6.83 -1.13 15.57
N ASN A 105 -7.92 -0.54 16.07
CA ASN A 105 -8.11 0.92 16.24
C ASN A 105 -7.85 1.74 14.96
N LYS A 106 -8.13 1.17 13.78
CA LYS A 106 -7.89 1.82 12.49
C LYS A 106 -8.94 2.89 12.21
N THR A 107 -8.52 4.15 12.34
CA THR A 107 -9.30 5.34 11.99
C THR A 107 -8.97 5.90 10.60
N HIS A 108 -7.76 5.62 10.09
CA HIS A 108 -7.25 6.12 8.81
C HIS A 108 -6.52 4.99 8.05
N PHE A 109 -6.17 5.23 6.79
CA PHE A 109 -5.27 4.37 6.02
C PHE A 109 -4.23 5.23 5.30
N THR A 110 -3.03 4.69 5.10
CA THR A 110 -1.94 5.38 4.42
C THR A 110 -1.86 4.97 2.95
N VAL A 111 -1.65 5.95 2.08
CA VAL A 111 -1.40 5.76 0.66
C VAL A 111 0.02 6.16 0.32
N PHE A 112 0.76 5.26 -0.33
CA PHE A 112 2.06 5.53 -0.91
C PHE A 112 1.94 5.70 -2.42
N ASP A 113 2.17 6.91 -2.91
CA ASP A 113 2.30 7.21 -4.33
C ASP A 113 3.78 7.21 -4.73
N CYS A 114 4.23 6.14 -5.39
CA CYS A 114 5.61 5.99 -5.83
C CYS A 114 5.91 6.74 -7.15
N PHE A 115 4.99 7.58 -7.65
CA PHE A 115 5.18 8.47 -8.81
C PHE A 115 5.38 9.93 -8.37
N ASN A 116 6.07 10.13 -7.24
CA ASN A 116 6.47 11.44 -6.73
C ASN A 116 5.28 12.40 -6.49
N GLY A 117 4.14 11.85 -6.01
CA GLY A 117 2.89 12.59 -5.80
C GLY A 117 2.04 12.80 -7.06
N GLY A 118 2.49 12.31 -8.22
CA GLY A 118 1.85 12.55 -9.51
C GLY A 118 0.45 11.94 -9.66
N LEU A 119 0.11 10.86 -8.94
CA LEU A 119 -1.25 10.30 -8.98
C LEU A 119 -2.22 11.17 -8.19
N PHE A 120 -1.81 11.65 -7.01
CA PHE A 120 -2.62 12.56 -6.21
C PHE A 120 -2.88 13.88 -6.95
N GLU A 121 -1.83 14.52 -7.49
CA GLU A 121 -2.01 15.78 -8.23
C GLU A 121 -2.88 15.59 -9.49
N TYR A 122 -2.75 14.45 -10.19
CA TYR A 122 -3.56 14.15 -11.38
C TYR A 122 -5.07 13.98 -11.07
N PHE A 123 -5.42 13.44 -9.90
CA PHE A 123 -6.83 13.22 -9.52
C PHE A 123 -7.42 14.29 -8.58
N LYS A 124 -6.62 15.23 -8.08
CA LYS A 124 -6.94 16.25 -7.07
C LYS A 124 -8.24 17.02 -7.29
N SER A 125 -8.57 17.39 -8.53
CA SER A 125 -9.76 18.17 -8.87
C SER A 125 -11.00 17.32 -9.21
N VAL A 126 -10.87 16.00 -9.25
CA VAL A 126 -11.93 15.08 -9.71
C VAL A 126 -12.26 13.97 -8.71
N THR A 127 -11.44 13.77 -7.68
CA THR A 127 -11.67 12.77 -6.62
C THR A 127 -12.40 13.38 -5.43
N ALA A 128 -13.27 12.61 -4.78
CA ALA A 128 -13.92 13.02 -3.53
C ALA A 128 -13.08 12.68 -2.27
N PHE A 129 -11.89 12.10 -2.46
CA PHE A 129 -10.97 11.75 -1.37
C PHE A 129 -10.13 12.95 -0.97
N GLU A 130 -10.37 13.47 0.23
CA GLU A 130 -9.43 14.36 0.91
C GLU A 130 -8.20 13.55 1.37
N SER A 131 -7.01 14.16 1.24
CA SER A 131 -5.75 13.52 1.62
C SER A 131 -4.85 14.55 2.31
N GLU A 132 -4.54 14.31 3.57
CA GLU A 132 -3.51 15.06 4.28
C GLU A 132 -2.14 14.46 3.94
N PRO A 133 -1.17 15.26 3.46
CA PRO A 133 0.18 14.75 3.24
C PRO A 133 0.80 14.37 4.60
N LEU A 134 1.29 13.13 4.71
CA LEU A 134 2.02 12.68 5.89
C LEU A 134 3.34 13.46 6.01
N THR A 135 3.30 14.60 6.68
CA THR A 135 4.46 15.38 7.09
C THR A 135 5.21 14.64 8.19
N LYS A 136 6.00 13.64 7.79
CA LYS A 136 7.30 13.48 8.45
C LYS A 136 7.98 14.84 8.33
N ALA A 137 8.24 15.49 9.45
CA ALA A 137 8.88 16.80 9.46
C ALA A 137 10.22 16.71 8.73
N THR A 138 10.28 17.26 7.52
CA THR A 138 11.49 17.29 6.69
C THR A 138 12.43 18.31 7.30
N ARG A 139 13.13 17.93 8.38
CA ARG A 139 14.22 18.75 8.92
C ARG A 139 15.27 18.89 7.82
N THR A 140 15.56 20.13 7.44
CA THR A 140 16.70 20.48 6.61
C THR A 140 18.00 20.11 7.33
N TYR A 141 19.09 19.98 6.58
CA TYR A 141 20.42 19.78 7.17
C TYR A 141 20.78 20.89 8.18
N THR A 142 20.35 22.13 7.92
CA THR A 142 20.55 23.26 8.82
C THR A 142 19.80 23.09 10.15
N GLU A 143 18.51 22.73 10.10
CA GLU A 143 17.70 22.49 11.31
C GLU A 143 18.23 21.30 12.13
N LEU A 144 18.72 20.25 11.46
CA LEU A 144 19.41 19.13 12.13
C LEU A 144 20.68 19.58 12.85
N ILE A 145 21.52 20.40 12.21
CA ILE A 145 22.76 20.92 12.81
C ILE A 145 22.44 21.84 14.01
N ASP A 146 21.45 22.72 13.87
CA ASP A 146 21.03 23.63 14.94
C ASP A 146 20.41 22.88 16.12
N ASP A 147 19.55 21.87 15.90
CA ASP A 147 18.97 21.07 16.99
C ASP A 147 20.02 20.25 17.76
N ILE A 148 21.03 19.72 17.05
CA ILE A 148 22.19 19.04 17.65
C ILE A 148 23.01 20.04 18.48
N TYR A 149 23.32 21.21 17.92
CA TYR A 149 24.07 22.27 18.63
C TYR A 149 23.34 22.76 19.89
N GLN A 150 22.00 22.86 19.82
CA GLN A 150 21.13 23.27 20.92
C GLN A 150 20.76 22.12 21.88
N ASN A 151 21.33 20.91 21.72
CA ASN A 151 21.09 19.72 22.55
C ASN A 151 19.59 19.36 22.73
N ARG A 152 18.76 19.56 21.69
CA ARG A 152 17.30 19.37 21.79
C ARG A 152 16.82 17.92 21.80
N ASP A 153 17.69 16.95 21.54
CA ASP A 153 17.35 15.52 21.48
C ASP A 153 17.29 14.82 22.86
N ARG A 154 17.29 15.56 23.99
CA ARG A 154 17.37 14.97 25.34
C ARG A 154 16.05 14.87 26.12
N SER A 155 14.93 14.65 25.44
CA SER A 155 13.64 14.36 26.10
C SER A 155 12.72 13.45 25.29
N ILE A 156 13.14 12.19 25.09
CA ILE A 156 12.23 11.04 25.00
C ILE A 156 12.81 9.93 25.90
N THR A 157 12.24 9.82 27.11
CA THR A 157 12.23 8.61 27.95
C THR A 157 10.79 8.13 27.99
#